data_AF-A0A0G4F302-F1
#
_entry.id   AF-A0A0G4F302-F1
#
_cell.length_a   1.000
_cell.length_b   1.000
_cell.length_c   1.000
_cell.angle_alpha   90.00
_cell.angle_beta   90.00
_cell.angle_gamma   90.00
#
_symmetry.space_group_name_H-M   'P 1'
#
loop_
_entity.id
_entity.type
_entity.pdbx_description
1 polymer ?
#
loop_
_entity_poly.entity_id
_entity_poly.type
_entity_poly.pdbx_seq_one_letter_code
_entity_poly.pdbx_strand_id
1 'polypeptide(L)'
;MDACYHPGWDYWGHDLLSAKEIGSAEECQTRCQAHRGSPPCAVFTYRTQERQCWLKSEMALAEPPREDTNAISGPRFCVTGCLSEGSKLTSSPVGSTDTSTVEECRSLCARYPRCRAYTFIPSSQRCELHASLLCVGGIGGRSPPSGSSEDEKPRPHPESTPKPADRPRFGGEFSNFHRTNRKSFQDSHTGRSQQGTLRALADRHNLYIGAAMNIAQMNDARYLRTVRDQYSMVVAEWECKMAAIAPSPNNRNWSLCDRIADFARQQGLHFRFHTFAWHNSLPGWYKNQSPQAKRSMLDRYIGQVVDRYGDRSFWWDVVNEALSDNQVGQGHNVRWRDSPLYPAMRDWVSYSFKMAQKHMKQKKPGTPYKFYYNDYGVASLDGWSRPKSNAMYTMVRQLVDDRNVHIDGVGFQLHVNTKFSMFEGVRKNVRRYAKLGLEVQFTEVDVGCGEWRGANWHNCNNWGPDQARKQADIYSGLLRICLEEPNCTGYVMWGVSDRATWLRGAYPLIYDGNFQPKPAYWAMRDTLQKFGN
;
A
#
# COMPACT_ATOMS: atom_id res chain seq x y z
N MET A 1 -4.90 -14.90 7.19
CA MET A 1 -4.95 -14.94 8.67
C MET A 1 -5.64 -13.69 9.20
N ASP A 2 -6.93 -13.54 8.95
CA ASP A 2 -7.74 -12.62 9.75
C ASP A 2 -7.65 -13.15 11.18
N ALA A 3 -6.74 -12.61 11.99
CA ALA A 3 -6.38 -13.27 13.22
C ALA A 3 -7.47 -13.00 14.25
N CYS A 4 -8.28 -14.02 14.55
CA CYS A 4 -9.13 -14.09 15.74
C CYS A 4 -8.31 -14.11 17.06
N TYR A 5 -7.02 -13.80 16.99
CA TYR A 5 -6.11 -13.77 18.11
C TYR A 5 -5.99 -12.35 18.64
N HIS A 6 -5.82 -12.26 19.95
CA HIS A 6 -5.73 -11.04 20.71
C HIS A 6 -4.37 -10.99 21.40
N PRO A 7 -3.34 -10.43 20.75
CA PRO A 7 -2.07 -10.13 21.39
C PRO A 7 -2.27 -9.12 22.52
N GLY A 8 -1.56 -9.29 23.63
CA GLY A 8 -1.70 -8.44 24.80
C GLY A 8 -2.81 -8.86 25.76
N TRP A 9 -3.59 -9.90 25.46
CA TRP A 9 -4.74 -10.32 26.27
C TRP A 9 -4.47 -11.63 26.99
N ASP A 10 -4.67 -11.62 28.31
CA ASP A 10 -4.71 -12.80 29.16
C ASP A 10 -6.13 -12.96 29.73
N TYR A 11 -6.84 -14.01 29.30
CA TYR A 11 -8.07 -14.39 30.00
C TYR A 11 -7.64 -15.01 31.34
N TRP A 12 -8.14 -14.52 32.46
CA TRP A 12 -7.63 -14.97 33.75
C TRP A 12 -8.53 -16.05 34.37
N GLY A 13 -7.92 -17.16 34.81
CA GLY A 13 -8.60 -18.25 35.51
C GLY A 13 -9.45 -19.16 34.62
N HIS A 14 -10.25 -20.03 35.25
CA HIS A 14 -11.10 -21.04 34.60
C HIS A 14 -10.34 -21.96 33.64
N ASP A 15 -9.11 -22.29 34.02
CA ASP A 15 -8.20 -23.15 33.27
C ASP A 15 -8.66 -24.61 33.32
N LEU A 16 -8.78 -25.21 32.14
CA LEU A 16 -9.09 -26.62 31.95
C LEU A 16 -7.81 -27.45 31.89
N LEU A 17 -6.79 -26.95 31.18
CA LEU A 17 -5.49 -27.59 31.02
C LEU A 17 -4.42 -26.55 30.75
N SER A 18 -3.18 -26.88 31.11
CA SER A 18 -1.99 -26.15 30.67
C SER A 18 -0.98 -27.07 30.02
N ALA A 19 -0.22 -26.54 29.07
CA ALA A 19 0.84 -27.25 28.37
C ALA A 19 2.06 -26.34 28.17
N LYS A 20 3.26 -26.87 28.45
CA LYS A 20 4.54 -26.18 28.25
C LYS A 20 5.18 -26.57 26.92
N GLU A 21 6.22 -25.83 26.54
CA GLU A 21 7.02 -26.04 25.32
C GLU A 21 6.25 -25.82 24.00
N ILE A 22 5.08 -25.19 24.07
CA ILE A 22 4.22 -24.92 22.92
C ILE A 22 4.91 -23.92 21.98
N GLY A 23 4.89 -24.20 20.68
CA GLY A 23 5.63 -23.43 19.68
C GLY A 23 4.93 -22.14 19.26
N SER A 24 3.60 -22.09 19.35
CA SER A 24 2.82 -20.93 18.90
C SER A 24 1.39 -20.87 19.47
N ALA A 25 0.72 -19.73 19.25
CA ALA A 25 -0.69 -19.53 19.59
C ALA A 25 -1.62 -20.44 18.76
N GLU A 26 -1.26 -20.73 17.50
CA GLU A 26 -1.98 -21.67 16.63
C GLU A 26 -1.97 -23.09 17.21
N GLU A 27 -0.82 -23.54 17.71
CA GLU A 27 -0.74 -24.86 18.35
C GLU A 27 -1.60 -24.89 19.64
N CYS A 28 -1.59 -23.79 20.40
CA CYS A 28 -2.46 -23.65 21.57
C CYS A 28 -3.96 -23.69 21.18
N GLN A 29 -4.34 -23.07 20.06
CA GLN A 29 -5.69 -23.17 19.51
C GLN A 29 -6.04 -24.59 19.10
N THR A 30 -5.17 -25.30 18.37
CA THR A 30 -5.40 -26.70 17.97
C THR A 30 -5.65 -27.58 19.19
N ARG A 31 -4.94 -27.35 20.30
CA ARG A 31 -5.18 -28.04 21.57
C ARG A 31 -6.54 -27.68 22.17
N CYS A 32 -6.94 -26.41 22.12
CA CYS A 32 -8.30 -26.00 22.51
C CYS A 32 -9.37 -26.72 21.68
N GLN A 33 -9.18 -26.83 20.35
CA GLN A 33 -10.08 -27.54 19.44
C GLN A 33 -10.14 -29.05 19.70
N ALA A 34 -9.01 -29.65 20.08
CA ALA A 34 -8.90 -31.06 20.38
C ALA A 34 -9.46 -31.40 21.77
N HIS A 35 -9.54 -30.45 22.71
CA HIS A 35 -10.03 -30.70 24.07
C HIS A 35 -11.47 -31.24 24.07
N ARG A 36 -11.65 -32.50 24.49
CA ARG A 36 -12.96 -33.17 24.59
C ARG A 36 -13.55 -33.20 26.02
N GLY A 37 -12.86 -32.62 27.00
CA GLY A 37 -13.34 -32.57 28.39
C GLY A 37 -14.61 -31.73 28.54
N SER A 38 -15.32 -31.95 29.65
CA SER A 38 -16.52 -31.20 30.05
C SER A 38 -16.18 -30.33 31.27
N PRO A 39 -16.32 -28.99 31.20
CA PRO A 39 -16.80 -28.22 30.05
C PRO A 39 -15.76 -28.13 28.90
N PRO A 40 -16.19 -27.87 27.66
CA PRO A 40 -15.27 -27.75 26.53
C PRO A 40 -14.41 -26.48 26.66
N CYS A 41 -13.20 -26.52 26.10
CA CYS A 41 -12.39 -25.31 25.92
C CYS A 41 -13.10 -24.33 25.00
N ALA A 42 -13.31 -23.10 25.45
CA ALA A 42 -13.93 -22.02 24.68
C ALA A 42 -12.90 -21.01 24.18
N VAL A 43 -11.86 -20.78 24.97
CA VAL A 43 -10.81 -19.78 24.71
C VAL A 43 -9.47 -20.32 25.20
N PHE A 44 -8.37 -19.82 24.65
CA PHE A 44 -7.03 -20.13 25.10
C PHE A 44 -6.23 -18.85 25.36
N THR A 45 -5.18 -18.97 26.18
CA THR A 45 -4.12 -17.97 26.33
C THR A 45 -2.76 -18.64 26.17
N TYR A 46 -1.97 -18.15 25.21
CA TYR A 46 -0.60 -18.58 24.97
C TYR A 46 0.37 -17.49 25.42
N ARG A 47 1.25 -17.82 26.38
CA ARG A 47 2.31 -16.92 26.82
C ARG A 47 3.60 -17.20 26.05
N THR A 48 4.06 -16.18 25.35
CA THR A 48 5.12 -16.26 24.35
C THR A 48 6.51 -16.46 24.95
N GLN A 49 6.80 -15.88 26.12
CA GLN A 49 8.10 -16.01 26.77
C GLN A 49 8.27 -17.39 27.43
N GLU A 50 7.25 -17.84 28.14
CA GLU A 50 7.22 -19.11 28.87
C GLU A 50 6.89 -20.30 27.97
N ARG A 51 6.52 -20.04 26.71
CA ARG A 51 6.06 -21.03 25.73
C ARG A 51 4.97 -21.93 26.32
N GLN A 52 4.04 -21.31 27.04
CA GLN A 52 3.02 -22.01 27.82
C GLN A 52 1.62 -21.67 27.32
N CYS A 53 0.84 -22.70 27.05
CA CYS A 53 -0.55 -22.63 26.63
C CYS A 53 -1.47 -22.95 27.81
N TRP A 54 -2.56 -22.19 27.91
CA TRP A 54 -3.64 -22.42 28.86
C TRP A 54 -4.97 -22.50 28.13
N LEU A 55 -5.66 -23.62 28.24
CA LEU A 55 -6.99 -23.87 27.71
C LEU A 55 -8.02 -23.53 28.76
N LYS A 56 -9.09 -22.82 28.39
CA LYS A 56 -10.05 -22.28 29.36
C LYS A 56 -11.48 -22.54 28.96
N SER A 57 -12.36 -22.68 29.97
CA SER A 57 -13.79 -22.81 29.74
C SER A 57 -14.40 -21.46 29.34
N GLU A 58 -15.67 -21.48 28.95
CA GLU A 58 -16.43 -20.25 28.64
C GLU A 58 -16.53 -19.27 29.82
N MET A 59 -16.38 -19.76 31.06
CA MET A 59 -16.42 -18.91 32.25
C MET A 59 -15.28 -17.88 32.27
N ALA A 60 -14.16 -18.16 31.62
CA ALA A 60 -13.05 -17.21 31.51
C ALA A 60 -13.39 -15.95 30.68
N LEU A 61 -14.51 -16.00 29.94
CA LEU A 61 -15.03 -14.88 29.14
C LEU A 61 -16.02 -14.00 29.92
N ALA A 62 -16.35 -14.37 31.16
CA ALA A 62 -17.29 -13.62 31.99
C ALA A 62 -16.73 -12.24 32.41
N GLU A 63 -15.40 -12.15 32.51
CA GLU A 63 -14.67 -10.93 32.86
C GLU A 63 -13.81 -10.44 31.68
N PRO A 64 -13.54 -9.12 31.57
CA PRO A 64 -12.61 -8.60 30.58
C PRO A 64 -11.20 -9.21 30.74
N PRO A 65 -10.49 -9.47 29.63
CA PRO A 65 -9.13 -9.97 29.69
C PRO A 65 -8.19 -8.93 30.31
N ARG A 66 -7.16 -9.41 31.00
CA ARG A 66 -6.09 -8.57 31.56
C ARG A 66 -5.07 -8.26 30.49
N GLU A 67 -4.46 -7.08 30.61
CA GLU A 67 -3.32 -6.73 29.76
C GLU A 67 -2.08 -7.52 30.20
N ASP A 68 -1.54 -8.31 29.26
CA ASP A 68 -0.26 -9.01 29.39
C ASP A 68 0.41 -8.99 28.02
N THR A 69 1.46 -8.18 27.87
CA THR A 69 2.19 -8.00 26.60
C THR A 69 2.85 -9.28 26.09
N ASN A 70 2.99 -10.30 26.94
CA ASN A 70 3.54 -11.59 26.58
C ASN A 70 2.46 -12.60 26.18
N ALA A 71 1.17 -12.27 26.33
CA ALA A 71 0.06 -13.16 26.06
C ALA A 71 -0.52 -12.98 24.65
N ILE A 72 -0.93 -14.08 24.03
CA ILE A 72 -1.76 -14.12 22.83
C ILE A 72 -2.94 -15.03 23.14
N SER A 73 -4.14 -14.46 23.18
CA SER A 73 -5.36 -15.23 23.44
C SER A 73 -6.21 -15.42 22.18
N GLY A 74 -7.10 -16.40 22.16
CA GLY A 74 -7.99 -16.60 21.02
C GLY A 74 -9.11 -17.62 21.28
N PRO A 75 -10.18 -17.60 20.46
CA PRO A 75 -11.28 -18.53 20.61
C PRO A 75 -10.88 -19.95 20.19
N ARG A 76 -11.65 -20.94 20.64
CA ARG A 76 -11.52 -22.34 20.22
C ARG A 76 -11.51 -22.47 18.69
N PHE A 77 -12.39 -21.77 17.98
CA PHE A 77 -12.45 -21.84 16.52
C PHE A 77 -12.12 -20.49 15.88
N CYS A 78 -11.10 -20.45 15.04
CA CYS A 78 -10.84 -19.35 14.11
C CYS A 78 -11.44 -19.71 12.75
N VAL A 79 -12.50 -19.03 12.32
CA VAL A 79 -12.99 -19.15 10.93
C VAL A 79 -12.66 -17.86 10.20
N THR A 80 -11.77 -17.95 9.21
CA THR A 80 -11.41 -16.86 8.30
C THR A 80 -12.10 -17.09 6.95
N GLY A 81 -12.85 -16.11 6.43
CA GLY A 81 -13.24 -16.09 5.01
C GLY A 81 -14.67 -16.49 4.58
N CYS A 82 -15.72 -16.34 5.40
CA CYS A 82 -17.11 -16.70 4.99
C CYS A 82 -18.10 -15.52 4.90
N LEU A 83 -17.72 -14.38 4.32
CA LEU A 83 -18.68 -13.32 3.98
C LEU A 83 -18.97 -13.36 2.47
N SER A 84 -20.20 -13.67 2.09
CA SER A 84 -20.67 -13.62 0.70
C SER A 84 -21.70 -12.50 0.56
N GLU A 85 -21.35 -11.45 -0.18
CA GLU A 85 -22.27 -10.35 -0.46
C GLU A 85 -23.37 -10.78 -1.45
N GLY A 86 -24.59 -10.29 -1.27
CA GLY A 86 -25.73 -10.62 -2.13
C GLY A 86 -26.33 -12.01 -1.92
N SER A 87 -25.88 -12.75 -0.91
CA SER A 87 -26.40 -14.08 -0.56
C SER A 87 -27.21 -14.03 0.74
N LYS A 88 -28.44 -14.54 0.73
CA LYS A 88 -29.24 -14.78 1.94
C LYS A 88 -29.40 -16.29 2.14
N LEU A 89 -29.22 -16.74 3.39
CA LEU A 89 -29.43 -18.15 3.75
C LEU A 89 -30.93 -18.48 3.75
N THR A 90 -31.30 -19.66 3.25
CA THR A 90 -32.70 -20.11 3.16
C THR A 90 -33.21 -20.80 4.41
N SER A 91 -32.31 -21.19 5.32
CA SER A 91 -32.73 -21.81 6.56
C SER A 91 -33.45 -20.81 7.46
N SER A 92 -34.53 -21.26 8.13
CA SER A 92 -35.24 -20.44 9.11
C SER A 92 -34.27 -19.94 10.18
N PRO A 93 -34.25 -18.63 10.49
CA PRO A 93 -33.40 -18.11 11.55
C PRO A 93 -33.75 -18.75 12.90
N VAL A 94 -32.73 -19.20 13.63
CA VAL A 94 -32.87 -19.69 15.02
C VAL A 94 -32.90 -18.54 16.03
N GLY A 95 -32.62 -17.32 15.57
CA GLY A 95 -32.75 -16.08 16.30
C GLY A 95 -32.55 -14.89 15.38
N SER A 96 -33.09 -13.74 15.74
CA SER A 96 -32.80 -12.48 15.02
C SER A 96 -32.75 -11.30 15.99
N THR A 97 -31.86 -10.35 15.74
CA THR A 97 -31.73 -9.12 16.53
C THR A 97 -31.25 -7.97 15.65
N ASP A 98 -31.44 -6.75 16.11
CA ASP A 98 -31.03 -5.55 15.39
C ASP A 98 -29.55 -5.26 15.70
N THR A 99 -28.78 -4.97 14.65
CA THR A 99 -27.34 -4.70 14.72
C THR A 99 -26.98 -3.65 13.68
N SER A 100 -26.05 -2.77 14.00
CA SER A 100 -25.65 -1.70 13.09
C SER A 100 -24.62 -2.14 12.05
N THR A 101 -23.95 -3.28 12.27
CA THR A 101 -22.84 -3.75 11.42
C THR A 101 -22.83 -5.27 11.21
N VAL A 102 -22.18 -5.70 10.12
CA VAL A 102 -21.92 -7.11 9.80
C VAL A 102 -21.08 -7.77 10.90
N GLU A 103 -20.15 -7.03 11.48
CA GLU A 103 -19.22 -7.47 12.52
C GLU A 103 -19.93 -7.74 13.85
N GLU A 104 -20.91 -6.91 14.21
CA GLU A 104 -21.78 -7.16 15.36
C GLU A 104 -22.60 -8.44 15.16
N CYS A 105 -23.17 -8.61 13.96
CA CYS A 105 -23.94 -9.80 13.61
C CYS A 105 -23.07 -11.08 13.65
N ARG A 106 -21.83 -11.00 13.15
CA ARG A 106 -20.82 -12.06 13.26
C ARG A 106 -20.51 -12.40 14.72
N SER A 107 -20.29 -11.37 15.54
CA SER A 107 -19.95 -11.52 16.96
C SER A 107 -21.11 -12.10 17.77
N LEU A 108 -22.36 -11.82 17.38
CA LEU A 108 -23.55 -12.45 17.94
C LEU A 108 -23.64 -13.93 17.57
N CYS A 109 -23.41 -14.28 16.31
CA CYS A 109 -23.37 -15.68 15.89
C CYS A 109 -22.27 -16.46 16.63
N ALA A 110 -21.08 -15.88 16.79
CA ALA A 110 -19.98 -16.49 17.52
C ALA A 110 -20.29 -16.78 19.00
N ARG A 111 -21.17 -15.97 19.62
CA ARG A 111 -21.61 -16.14 21.01
C ARG A 111 -22.82 -17.07 21.16
N TYR A 112 -23.52 -17.41 20.08
CA TYR A 112 -24.72 -18.23 20.14
C TYR A 112 -24.39 -19.71 19.86
N PRO A 113 -24.52 -20.62 20.84
CA PRO A 113 -23.99 -22.00 20.74
C PRO A 113 -24.52 -22.83 19.57
N ARG A 114 -25.72 -22.51 19.06
CA ARG A 114 -26.35 -23.19 17.92
C ARG A 114 -26.16 -22.47 16.59
N CYS A 115 -25.51 -21.30 16.58
CA CYS A 115 -25.30 -20.54 15.35
C CYS A 115 -24.12 -21.13 14.57
N ARG A 116 -24.37 -21.43 13.31
CA ARG A 116 -23.38 -21.92 12.34
C ARG A 116 -23.13 -20.91 11.22
N ALA A 117 -24.07 -19.99 11.00
CA ALA A 117 -23.97 -18.94 10.00
C ALA A 117 -24.90 -17.77 10.35
N TYR A 118 -24.67 -16.61 9.75
CA TYR A 118 -25.51 -15.43 9.95
C TYR A 118 -25.82 -14.74 8.62
N THR A 119 -26.98 -14.08 8.54
CA THR A 119 -27.34 -13.17 7.45
C THR A 119 -27.47 -11.76 8.04
N PHE A 120 -26.73 -10.80 7.51
CA PHE A 120 -26.93 -9.39 7.84
C PHE A 120 -27.68 -8.69 6.70
N ILE A 121 -28.77 -7.99 7.02
CA ILE A 121 -29.61 -7.27 6.06
C ILE A 121 -29.38 -5.76 6.25
N PRO A 122 -28.58 -5.09 5.38
CA PRO A 122 -28.18 -3.70 5.61
C PRO A 122 -29.35 -2.70 5.58
N SER A 123 -30.37 -2.95 4.75
CA SER A 123 -31.52 -2.05 4.60
C SER A 123 -32.38 -1.95 5.86
N SER A 124 -32.37 -2.99 6.70
CA SER A 124 -33.16 -3.07 7.93
C SER A 124 -32.29 -3.18 9.19
N GLN A 125 -30.96 -3.12 9.07
CA GLN A 125 -30.02 -3.30 10.18
C GLN A 125 -30.30 -4.58 10.98
N ARG A 126 -30.74 -5.64 10.30
CA ARG A 126 -31.19 -6.87 10.96
C ARG A 126 -30.15 -7.98 10.80
N CYS A 127 -29.83 -8.63 11.92
CA CYS A 127 -29.03 -9.84 11.98
C CYS A 127 -29.93 -11.07 12.15
N GLU A 128 -29.82 -12.03 11.25
CA GLU A 128 -30.47 -13.34 11.34
C GLU A 128 -29.40 -14.41 11.64
N LEU A 129 -29.60 -15.21 12.68
CA LEU A 129 -28.70 -16.30 13.09
C LEU A 129 -29.25 -17.62 12.57
N HIS A 130 -28.41 -18.45 11.97
CA HIS A 130 -28.81 -19.71 11.34
C HIS A 130 -28.03 -20.89 11.93
N ALA A 131 -28.71 -22.01 12.14
CA ALA A 131 -28.09 -23.26 12.57
C ALA A 131 -27.56 -24.12 11.40
N SER A 132 -27.77 -23.70 10.14
CA SER A 132 -27.33 -24.42 8.93
C SER A 132 -26.90 -23.48 7.80
N LEU A 133 -26.20 -24.01 6.79
CA LEU A 133 -25.49 -23.27 5.72
C LEU A 133 -26.15 -23.31 4.34
N LEU A 134 -27.48 -23.50 4.24
CA LEU A 134 -28.16 -23.59 2.93
C LEU A 134 -28.31 -22.21 2.25
N CYS A 135 -27.73 -22.05 1.04
CA CYS A 135 -27.74 -20.81 0.23
C CYS A 135 -28.56 -20.95 -1.07
N VAL A 136 -29.03 -19.84 -1.67
CA VAL A 136 -29.58 -19.80 -3.06
C VAL A 136 -28.62 -19.02 -3.97
N GLY A 137 -28.36 -19.56 -5.17
CA GLY A 137 -27.63 -18.89 -6.25
C GLY A 137 -28.52 -17.94 -7.08
N GLY A 138 -27.94 -16.82 -7.53
CA GLY A 138 -28.63 -15.81 -8.33
C GLY A 138 -28.46 -15.97 -9.85
N ILE A 139 -29.60 -15.89 -10.56
CA ILE A 139 -29.90 -15.41 -11.93
C ILE A 139 -28.92 -15.78 -13.08
N GLY A 140 -29.38 -16.70 -13.94
CA GLY A 140 -29.22 -16.60 -15.41
C GLY A 140 -28.45 -17.70 -16.14
N GLY A 141 -29.12 -18.77 -16.58
CA GLY A 141 -28.57 -19.71 -17.57
C GLY A 141 -29.47 -20.93 -17.80
N ARG A 142 -30.11 -21.00 -18.97
CA ARG A 142 -31.06 -22.05 -19.39
C ARG A 142 -30.42 -23.44 -19.42
N SER A 143 -31.10 -24.46 -18.87
CA SER A 143 -30.92 -25.87 -19.25
C SER A 143 -31.61 -26.16 -20.59
N PRO A 144 -31.19 -27.19 -21.34
CA PRO A 144 -31.88 -28.49 -21.24
C PRO A 144 -30.91 -29.69 -21.52
N PRO A 145 -31.38 -30.93 -21.74
CA PRO A 145 -31.65 -31.92 -20.69
C PRO A 145 -30.83 -33.21 -20.84
N SER A 146 -31.03 -34.10 -19.87
CA SER A 146 -30.54 -35.47 -19.70
C SER A 146 -30.59 -36.39 -20.94
N GLY A 147 -29.56 -37.21 -21.11
CA GLY A 147 -29.52 -38.39 -21.99
C GLY A 147 -28.44 -39.39 -21.54
N SER A 148 -28.77 -40.67 -21.67
CA SER A 148 -28.24 -41.90 -21.05
C SER A 148 -26.83 -42.39 -21.45
N SER A 149 -26.36 -43.33 -20.61
CA SER A 149 -25.28 -44.32 -20.69
C SER A 149 -24.93 -44.94 -22.06
N GLU A 150 -23.65 -45.25 -22.29
CA GLU A 150 -23.09 -46.63 -22.34
C GLU A 150 -21.57 -46.66 -22.71
N ASP A 151 -20.83 -47.43 -21.91
CA ASP A 151 -19.72 -48.39 -22.15
C ASP A 151 -18.41 -48.18 -22.98
N GLU A 152 -17.35 -48.71 -22.33
CA GLU A 152 -16.17 -49.49 -22.77
C GLU A 152 -14.78 -48.88 -23.18
N LYS A 153 -13.81 -49.07 -22.25
CA LYS A 153 -12.46 -49.73 -22.37
C LYS A 153 -11.21 -49.00 -22.95
N PRO A 154 -9.95 -49.45 -22.65
CA PRO A 154 -8.93 -48.58 -22.03
C PRO A 154 -7.52 -48.51 -22.67
N ARG A 155 -6.69 -47.60 -22.10
CA ARG A 155 -5.19 -47.46 -22.09
C ARG A 155 -4.50 -46.85 -23.34
N PRO A 156 -3.26 -46.27 -23.23
CA PRO A 156 -2.31 -46.22 -22.10
C PRO A 156 -1.72 -44.82 -21.74
N HIS A 157 -1.00 -44.75 -20.61
CA HIS A 157 -0.15 -43.63 -20.16
C HIS A 157 1.05 -43.37 -21.10
N PRO A 158 1.62 -42.15 -21.09
CA PRO A 158 2.83 -41.94 -20.28
C PRO A 158 2.90 -40.58 -19.55
N GLU A 159 3.81 -40.55 -18.58
CA GLU A 159 4.16 -39.46 -17.67
C GLU A 159 4.38 -38.09 -18.33
N SER A 160 3.83 -37.04 -17.71
CA SER A 160 4.48 -35.72 -17.72
C SER A 160 4.21 -35.00 -16.41
N THR A 161 5.31 -34.58 -15.78
CA THR A 161 5.38 -33.75 -14.57
C THR A 161 4.53 -32.47 -14.71
N PRO A 162 3.80 -32.00 -13.66
CA PRO A 162 3.04 -30.76 -13.77
C PRO A 162 3.98 -29.55 -13.87
N LYS A 163 3.83 -28.78 -14.95
CA LYS A 163 4.38 -27.42 -15.09
C LYS A 163 3.82 -26.52 -13.98
N PRO A 164 4.57 -25.49 -13.53
CA PRO A 164 4.05 -24.52 -12.56
C PRO A 164 2.81 -23.83 -13.13
N ALA A 165 1.77 -23.70 -12.31
CA ALA A 165 0.52 -23.07 -12.67
C ALA A 165 0.74 -21.67 -13.29
N ASP A 166 0.18 -21.49 -14.49
CA ASP A 166 0.12 -20.20 -15.18
C ASP A 166 -0.54 -19.16 -14.25
N ARG A 167 0.14 -18.03 -14.06
CA ARG A 167 -0.42 -16.84 -13.38
C ARG A 167 -1.66 -16.33 -14.15
N PRO A 168 -2.58 -15.60 -13.50
CA PRO A 168 -3.78 -15.09 -14.17
C PRO A 168 -3.38 -14.26 -15.40
N ARG A 169 -3.80 -14.69 -16.60
CA ARG A 169 -3.74 -13.83 -17.79
C ARG A 169 -4.77 -12.73 -17.59
N PHE A 170 -4.31 -11.53 -17.23
CA PHE A 170 -5.15 -10.34 -17.18
C PHE A 170 -5.69 -10.06 -18.59
N GLY A 171 -6.97 -10.34 -18.83
CA GLY A 171 -7.60 -10.15 -20.14
C GLY A 171 -7.75 -8.67 -20.50
N GLY A 172 -7.72 -8.37 -21.81
CA GLY A 172 -8.20 -7.14 -22.50
C GLY A 172 -7.69 -5.77 -22.02
N GLU A 173 -7.94 -5.42 -20.77
CA GLU A 173 -7.77 -4.08 -20.18
C GLU A 173 -6.30 -3.64 -20.04
N PHE A 174 -5.37 -4.59 -20.02
CA PHE A 174 -3.92 -4.34 -19.88
C PHE A 174 -3.13 -4.61 -21.17
N SER A 175 -3.79 -4.77 -22.31
CA SER A 175 -3.13 -5.08 -23.60
C SER A 175 -2.02 -4.09 -23.99
N ASN A 176 -2.17 -2.81 -23.61
CA ASN A 176 -1.18 -1.77 -23.87
C ASN A 176 -0.09 -1.68 -22.78
N PHE A 177 -0.27 -2.32 -21.63
CA PHE A 177 0.66 -2.22 -20.51
C PHE A 177 1.63 -3.39 -20.49
N HIS A 178 2.92 -3.06 -20.57
CA HIS A 178 4.00 -4.02 -20.42
C HIS A 178 4.82 -3.62 -19.21
N ARG A 179 4.72 -4.43 -18.16
CA ARG A 179 5.56 -4.23 -16.98
C ARG A 179 7.02 -4.46 -17.36
N THR A 180 7.81 -3.40 -17.30
CA THR A 180 9.26 -3.51 -17.47
C THR A 180 9.82 -4.22 -16.24
N ASN A 181 10.27 -5.44 -16.48
CA ASN A 181 10.60 -6.43 -15.47
C ASN A 181 11.88 -6.09 -14.71
N ARG A 182 11.91 -6.58 -13.47
CA ARG A 182 12.97 -6.50 -12.45
C ARG A 182 14.38 -6.93 -12.95
N LYS A 183 14.48 -7.65 -14.08
CA LYS A 183 15.71 -8.31 -14.56
C LYS A 183 16.85 -7.36 -14.91
N SER A 184 16.59 -6.24 -15.57
CA SER A 184 17.67 -5.33 -16.00
C SER A 184 18.38 -4.61 -14.84
N PHE A 185 17.85 -4.70 -13.61
CA PHE A 185 18.41 -4.09 -12.41
C PHE A 185 18.62 -5.10 -11.25
N GLN A 186 18.27 -6.38 -11.43
CA GLN A 186 18.50 -7.44 -10.44
C GLN A 186 19.94 -7.96 -10.44
N ASP A 187 20.63 -7.87 -11.57
CA ASP A 187 22.04 -8.27 -11.66
C ASP A 187 22.96 -7.29 -10.92
N SER A 188 22.43 -6.18 -10.39
CA SER A 188 23.13 -5.25 -9.51
C SER A 188 22.64 -5.31 -8.05
N HIS A 189 23.23 -6.23 -7.28
CA HIS A 189 23.56 -6.03 -5.86
C HIS A 189 22.42 -5.96 -4.82
N THR A 190 21.20 -6.43 -5.08
CA THR A 190 20.22 -6.53 -3.97
C THR A 190 20.57 -7.71 -3.05
N GLY A 191 21.08 -7.42 -1.84
CA GLY A 191 21.37 -8.44 -0.82
C GLY A 191 20.13 -9.25 -0.45
N ARG A 192 20.31 -10.52 -0.04
CA ARG A 192 19.19 -11.38 0.42
C ARG A 192 18.51 -10.72 1.63
N SER A 193 17.25 -10.33 1.47
CA SER A 193 16.42 -9.79 2.55
C SER A 193 16.01 -10.90 3.53
N GLN A 194 15.93 -10.58 4.82
CA GLN A 194 15.47 -11.52 5.83
C GLN A 194 14.00 -11.89 5.58
N GLN A 195 13.66 -13.18 5.74
CA GLN A 195 12.29 -13.65 5.59
C GLN A 195 11.36 -12.92 6.57
N GLY A 196 10.16 -12.57 6.10
CA GLY A 196 9.14 -11.87 6.90
C GLY A 196 9.22 -10.34 6.90
N THR A 197 10.26 -9.74 6.31
CA THR A 197 10.35 -8.28 6.10
C THR A 197 9.36 -7.80 5.03
N LEU A 198 8.96 -6.52 5.09
CA LEU A 198 8.11 -5.90 4.05
C LEU A 198 8.73 -6.04 2.65
N ARG A 199 10.04 -5.77 2.53
CA ARG A 199 10.82 -5.97 1.30
C ARG A 199 10.69 -7.40 0.77
N ALA A 200 10.99 -8.40 1.60
CA ALA A 200 10.97 -9.80 1.17
C ALA A 200 9.57 -10.27 0.75
N LEU A 201 8.52 -9.75 1.39
CA LEU A 201 7.14 -10.11 1.07
C LEU A 201 6.65 -9.40 -0.20
N ALA A 202 6.93 -8.10 -0.35
CA ALA A 202 6.61 -7.34 -1.56
C ALA A 202 7.34 -7.87 -2.81
N ASP A 203 8.58 -8.36 -2.64
CA ASP A 203 9.36 -8.97 -3.70
C ASP A 203 8.68 -10.18 -4.34
N ARG A 204 7.89 -10.96 -3.59
CA ARG A 204 7.13 -12.13 -4.09
C ARG A 204 6.07 -11.73 -5.12
N HIS A 205 5.55 -10.53 -4.96
CA HIS A 205 4.48 -9.96 -5.78
C HIS A 205 5.03 -9.07 -6.88
N ASN A 206 6.36 -8.96 -7.00
CA ASN A 206 7.01 -7.93 -7.80
C ASN A 206 6.43 -6.57 -7.39
N LEU A 207 6.65 -6.10 -6.17
CA LEU A 207 6.22 -4.74 -5.78
C LEU A 207 7.41 -4.06 -5.12
N TYR A 208 7.76 -2.87 -5.58
CA TYR A 208 8.80 -2.09 -4.91
C TYR A 208 8.18 -1.37 -3.72
N ILE A 209 8.48 -1.85 -2.51
CA ILE A 209 8.14 -1.14 -1.29
C ILE A 209 9.28 -0.19 -0.92
N GLY A 210 8.99 1.06 -0.61
CA GLY A 210 10.00 2.09 -0.39
C GLY A 210 9.68 3.06 0.74
N ALA A 211 10.65 3.91 1.07
CA ALA A 211 10.44 5.01 2.01
C ALA A 211 11.26 6.26 1.66
N ALA A 212 10.72 7.43 2.00
CA ALA A 212 11.47 8.68 1.99
C ALA A 212 12.52 8.71 3.11
N MET A 213 13.72 9.13 2.73
CA MET A 213 14.85 9.31 3.62
C MET A 213 15.15 10.77 3.90
N ASN A 214 15.52 11.07 5.15
CA ASN A 214 15.89 12.40 5.61
C ASN A 214 17.29 12.36 6.23
N ILE A 215 18.15 13.28 5.80
CA ILE A 215 19.55 13.34 6.23
C ILE A 215 19.68 13.56 7.74
N ALA A 216 18.72 14.25 8.37
CA ALA A 216 18.72 14.53 9.80
C ALA A 216 18.58 13.26 10.65
N GLN A 217 18.03 12.17 10.09
CA GLN A 217 17.84 10.90 10.79
C GLN A 217 18.96 9.89 10.52
N MET A 218 19.85 10.14 9.56
CA MET A 218 20.86 9.17 9.14
C MET A 218 21.98 8.89 10.16
N ASN A 219 22.00 9.58 11.30
CA ASN A 219 22.88 9.27 12.42
C ASN A 219 22.24 8.28 13.42
N ASP A 220 20.94 7.98 13.31
CA ASP A 220 20.28 6.98 14.16
C ASP A 220 20.40 5.59 13.52
N ALA A 221 21.13 4.69 14.17
CA ALA A 221 21.34 3.34 13.66
C ALA A 221 20.03 2.52 13.55
N ARG A 222 19.00 2.84 14.35
CA ARG A 222 17.67 2.20 14.21
C ARG A 222 17.00 2.60 12.91
N TYR A 223 17.06 3.89 12.58
CA TYR A 223 16.54 4.44 11.32
C TYR A 223 17.16 3.74 10.11
N LEU A 224 18.49 3.69 10.05
CA LEU A 224 19.20 3.06 8.93
C LEU A 224 18.91 1.56 8.82
N ARG A 225 18.85 0.84 9.96
CA ARG A 225 18.48 -0.59 9.97
C ARG A 225 17.06 -0.82 9.47
N THR A 226 16.09 -0.07 9.96
CA THR A 226 14.70 -0.18 9.50
C THR A 226 14.59 0.04 8.00
N VAL A 227 15.28 1.06 7.45
CA VAL A 227 15.28 1.30 6.00
C VAL A 227 15.87 0.13 5.22
N ARG A 228 17.08 -0.31 5.61
CA ARG A 228 17.79 -1.42 4.95
C ARG A 228 16.97 -2.71 4.94
N ASP A 229 16.35 -3.03 6.06
CA ASP A 229 15.71 -4.33 6.26
C ASP A 229 14.32 -4.38 5.63
N GLN A 230 13.58 -3.27 5.64
CA GLN A 230 12.14 -3.27 5.31
C GLN A 230 11.84 -2.75 3.91
N TYR A 231 12.75 -2.00 3.28
CA TYR A 231 12.48 -1.33 2.01
C TYR A 231 13.41 -1.78 0.90
N SER A 232 12.90 -1.75 -0.33
CA SER A 232 13.63 -2.04 -1.58
C SER A 232 14.04 -0.78 -2.33
N MET A 233 13.41 0.36 -2.03
CA MET A 233 13.61 1.64 -2.69
C MET A 233 13.68 2.76 -1.66
N VAL A 234 14.54 3.74 -1.89
CA VAL A 234 14.58 4.99 -1.12
C VAL A 234 14.47 6.19 -2.04
N VAL A 235 13.90 7.27 -1.52
CA VAL A 235 13.79 8.59 -2.15
C VAL A 235 14.26 9.63 -1.15
N ALA A 236 14.95 10.69 -1.57
CA ALA A 236 15.28 11.78 -0.65
C ALA A 236 14.06 12.68 -0.41
N GLU A 237 13.74 12.96 0.86
CA GLU A 237 12.58 13.78 1.23
C GLU A 237 12.75 15.25 0.78
N TRP A 238 13.97 15.78 0.89
CA TRP A 238 14.27 17.18 0.53
C TRP A 238 15.61 17.38 -0.18
N GLU A 239 16.59 16.54 0.13
CA GLU A 239 18.01 16.74 -0.15
C GLU A 239 18.34 16.79 -1.65
N CYS A 240 17.50 16.16 -2.48
CA CYS A 240 17.66 16.11 -3.93
C CYS A 240 16.81 17.15 -4.69
N LYS A 241 16.11 18.04 -3.97
CA LYS A 241 15.30 19.08 -4.62
C LYS A 241 16.18 20.27 -5.06
N MET A 242 15.72 21.01 -6.06
CA MET A 242 16.52 22.04 -6.73
C MET A 242 17.07 23.12 -5.77
N ALA A 243 16.31 23.58 -4.78
CA ALA A 243 16.82 24.57 -3.83
C ALA A 243 17.94 24.01 -2.93
N ALA A 244 17.92 22.71 -2.62
CA ALA A 244 18.96 22.05 -1.84
C ALA A 244 20.22 21.81 -2.68
N ILE A 245 20.04 21.33 -3.92
CA ILE A 245 21.15 21.05 -4.84
C ILE A 245 21.78 22.32 -5.41
N ALA A 246 20.99 23.35 -5.71
CA ALA A 246 21.45 24.56 -6.38
C ALA A 246 21.14 25.81 -5.54
N PRO A 247 21.77 25.97 -4.35
CA PRO A 247 21.50 27.09 -3.46
C PRO A 247 21.91 28.45 -4.06
N SER A 248 22.81 28.44 -5.06
CA SER A 248 23.21 29.63 -5.81
C SER A 248 23.36 29.30 -7.32
N PRO A 249 23.41 30.31 -8.22
CA PRO A 249 23.44 30.08 -9.66
C PRO A 249 24.59 29.17 -10.12
N ASN A 250 25.79 29.40 -9.58
CA ASN A 250 27.03 28.80 -10.07
C ASN A 250 27.54 27.64 -9.20
N ASN A 251 26.97 27.42 -8.01
CA ASN A 251 27.41 26.34 -7.13
C ASN A 251 26.34 25.26 -6.98
N ARG A 252 26.82 24.03 -6.81
CA ARG A 252 25.98 22.88 -6.52
C ARG A 252 26.41 22.25 -5.20
N ASN A 253 25.43 21.96 -4.35
CA ASN A 253 25.61 21.18 -3.15
C ASN A 253 25.05 19.78 -3.38
N TRP A 254 25.92 18.85 -3.78
CA TRP A 254 25.53 17.46 -4.01
C TRP A 254 25.55 16.60 -2.74
N SER A 255 26.31 17.04 -1.72
CA SER A 255 26.68 16.22 -0.55
C SER A 255 25.52 15.54 0.16
N LEU A 256 24.39 16.24 0.31
CA LEU A 256 23.23 15.72 1.03
C LEU A 256 22.51 14.62 0.23
N CYS A 257 22.26 14.88 -1.06
CA CYS A 257 21.63 13.91 -1.96
C CYS A 257 22.55 12.71 -2.23
N ASP A 258 23.86 12.96 -2.38
CA ASP A 258 24.88 11.92 -2.51
C ASP A 258 24.84 10.94 -1.35
N ARG A 259 24.79 11.45 -0.10
CA ARG A 259 24.80 10.60 1.09
C ARG A 259 23.61 9.60 1.12
N ILE A 260 22.44 10.01 0.63
CA ILE A 260 21.27 9.12 0.52
C ILE A 260 21.43 8.15 -0.66
N ALA A 261 21.84 8.64 -1.83
CA ALA A 261 22.06 7.80 -3.01
C ALA A 261 23.17 6.74 -2.78
N ASP A 262 24.22 7.11 -2.07
CA ASP A 262 25.34 6.23 -1.70
C ASP A 262 24.91 5.21 -0.67
N PHE A 263 24.10 5.60 0.33
CA PHE A 263 23.49 4.64 1.25
C PHE A 263 22.63 3.62 0.49
N ALA A 264 21.78 4.08 -0.43
CA ALA A 264 20.96 3.19 -1.25
C ALA A 264 21.83 2.16 -1.99
N ARG A 265 22.87 2.64 -2.68
CA ARG A 265 23.82 1.78 -3.40
C ARG A 265 24.53 0.80 -2.47
N GLN A 266 25.07 1.26 -1.34
CA GLN A 266 25.81 0.43 -0.38
C GLN A 266 24.94 -0.68 0.23
N GLN A 267 23.66 -0.41 0.44
CA GLN A 267 22.70 -1.36 1.01
C GLN A 267 21.96 -2.20 -0.04
N GLY A 268 22.30 -2.05 -1.33
CA GLY A 268 21.63 -2.77 -2.41
C GLY A 268 20.14 -2.41 -2.49
N LEU A 269 19.83 -1.12 -2.31
CA LEU A 269 18.51 -0.52 -2.46
C LEU A 269 18.45 0.25 -3.77
N HIS A 270 17.27 0.33 -4.34
CA HIS A 270 17.03 1.24 -5.44
C HIS A 270 16.91 2.69 -4.94
N PHE A 271 17.25 3.63 -5.81
CA PHE A 271 17.07 5.05 -5.57
C PHE A 271 16.11 5.64 -6.60
N ARG A 272 15.13 6.41 -6.12
CA ARG A 272 14.25 7.29 -6.91
C ARG A 272 14.73 8.72 -6.73
N PHE A 273 15.00 9.40 -7.83
CA PHE A 273 15.33 10.82 -7.82
C PHE A 273 14.06 11.66 -7.78
N HIS A 274 13.91 12.44 -6.72
CA HIS A 274 12.81 13.38 -6.52
C HIS A 274 13.40 14.76 -6.21
N THR A 275 13.32 15.75 -7.09
CA THR A 275 12.67 15.82 -8.42
C THR A 275 13.39 16.86 -9.29
N PHE A 276 13.28 16.78 -10.62
CA PHE A 276 13.90 17.78 -11.50
C PHE A 276 13.24 19.17 -11.41
N ALA A 277 11.91 19.24 -11.51
CA ALA A 277 11.18 20.51 -11.59
C ALA A 277 9.99 20.52 -10.64
N TRP A 278 10.05 21.39 -9.62
CA TRP A 278 8.98 21.59 -8.65
C TRP A 278 8.89 23.05 -8.23
N HIS A 279 7.68 23.61 -8.27
CA HIS A 279 7.43 25.02 -7.97
C HIS A 279 7.86 25.44 -6.55
N ASN A 280 7.74 24.53 -5.57
CA ASN A 280 7.98 24.84 -4.16
C ASN A 280 9.46 24.82 -3.77
N SER A 281 10.31 24.12 -4.53
CA SER A 281 11.76 24.04 -4.27
C SER A 281 12.59 24.76 -5.33
N LEU A 282 12.07 25.83 -5.92
CA LEU A 282 12.87 26.72 -6.76
C LEU A 282 13.72 27.64 -5.87
N PRO A 283 15.04 27.74 -6.09
CA PRO A 283 15.86 28.68 -5.35
C PRO A 283 15.53 30.13 -5.73
N GLY A 284 15.68 31.07 -4.78
CA GLY A 284 15.28 32.47 -4.98
C GLY A 284 15.92 33.13 -6.22
N TRP A 285 17.19 32.82 -6.49
CA TRP A 285 17.91 33.33 -7.66
C TRP A 285 17.30 32.89 -9.01
N TYR A 286 16.61 31.74 -9.05
CA TYR A 286 15.94 31.24 -10.25
C TYR A 286 14.56 31.88 -10.45
N LYS A 287 13.84 32.17 -9.35
CA LYS A 287 12.45 32.67 -9.40
C LYS A 287 12.34 33.99 -10.18
N ASN A 288 13.34 34.86 -10.08
CA ASN A 288 13.32 36.21 -10.65
C ASN A 288 13.93 36.31 -12.07
N GLN A 289 14.31 35.20 -12.67
CA GLN A 289 14.92 35.18 -14.01
C GLN A 289 13.89 35.43 -15.11
N SER A 290 14.34 35.88 -16.28
CA SER A 290 13.49 35.96 -17.48
C SER A 290 13.01 34.56 -17.92
N PRO A 291 11.87 34.44 -18.62
CA PRO A 291 11.40 33.17 -19.17
C PRO A 291 12.46 32.36 -19.92
N GLN A 292 13.26 33.01 -20.77
CA GLN A 292 14.33 32.39 -21.56
C GLN A 292 15.48 31.91 -20.67
N ALA A 293 15.84 32.69 -19.65
CA ALA A 293 16.86 32.30 -18.68
C ALA A 293 16.39 31.11 -17.83
N LYS A 294 15.14 31.10 -17.34
CA LYS A 294 14.55 29.95 -16.63
C LYS A 294 14.63 28.68 -17.45
N ARG A 295 14.24 28.75 -18.72
CA ARG A 295 14.27 27.62 -19.65
C ARG A 295 15.68 27.04 -19.78
N SER A 296 16.65 27.90 -20.08
CA SER A 296 18.05 27.50 -20.26
C SER A 296 18.70 26.98 -18.96
N MET A 297 18.34 27.55 -17.82
CA MET A 297 18.83 27.12 -16.51
C MET A 297 18.22 25.78 -16.09
N LEU A 298 16.94 25.54 -16.39
CA LEU A 298 16.28 24.27 -16.12
C LEU A 298 16.89 23.13 -16.96
N ASP A 299 17.13 23.34 -18.25
CA ASP A 299 17.85 22.38 -19.10
C ASP A 299 19.23 22.04 -18.52
N ARG A 300 20.02 23.07 -18.19
CA ARG A 300 21.35 22.88 -17.60
C ARG A 300 21.28 22.12 -16.27
N TYR A 301 20.32 22.45 -15.40
CA TYR A 301 20.13 21.76 -14.13
C TYR A 301 19.78 20.28 -14.34
N ILE A 302 18.83 19.97 -15.22
CA ILE A 302 18.45 18.60 -15.55
C ILE A 302 19.67 17.82 -16.06
N GLY A 303 20.46 18.41 -16.96
CA GLY A 303 21.70 17.80 -17.46
C GLY A 303 22.68 17.48 -16.33
N GLN A 304 22.97 18.44 -15.45
CA GLN A 304 23.87 18.23 -14.31
C GLN A 304 23.40 17.13 -13.36
N VAL A 305 22.10 17.03 -13.11
CA VAL A 305 21.53 15.98 -12.25
C VAL A 305 21.60 14.61 -12.95
N VAL A 306 21.25 14.53 -14.24
CA VAL A 306 21.37 13.30 -15.04
C VAL A 306 22.83 12.83 -15.12
N ASP A 307 23.76 13.75 -15.34
CA ASP A 307 25.18 13.44 -15.38
C ASP A 307 25.66 12.80 -14.08
N ARG A 308 25.12 13.25 -12.93
CA ARG A 308 25.54 12.78 -11.62
C ARG A 308 24.83 11.51 -11.15
N TYR A 309 23.53 11.40 -11.38
CA TYR A 309 22.68 10.33 -10.81
C TYR A 309 22.15 9.34 -11.84
N GLY A 310 22.46 9.52 -13.14
CA GLY A 310 22.01 8.68 -14.25
C GLY A 310 22.29 7.19 -14.07
N ASP A 311 23.36 6.84 -13.36
CA ASP A 311 23.77 5.47 -13.04
C ASP A 311 23.32 5.00 -11.64
N ARG A 312 22.72 5.89 -10.85
CA ARG A 312 22.27 5.63 -9.47
C ARG A 312 20.74 5.55 -9.35
N SER A 313 20.01 6.22 -10.24
CA SER A 313 18.55 6.31 -10.19
C SER A 313 17.91 5.68 -11.41
N PHE A 314 16.92 4.81 -11.16
CA PHE A 314 16.08 4.25 -12.21
C PHE A 314 14.78 5.03 -12.38
N TRP A 315 14.20 5.56 -11.29
CA TRP A 315 12.95 6.32 -11.30
C TRP A 315 13.21 7.80 -11.11
N TRP A 316 12.57 8.62 -11.93
CA TRP A 316 12.78 10.05 -11.94
C TRP A 316 11.46 10.78 -11.93
N ASP A 317 11.18 11.53 -10.87
CA ASP A 317 10.09 12.50 -10.92
C ASP A 317 10.59 13.71 -11.72
N VAL A 318 10.19 13.76 -12.99
CA VAL A 318 10.61 14.83 -13.89
C VAL A 318 9.91 16.13 -13.52
N VAL A 319 8.62 16.03 -13.21
CA VAL A 319 7.80 17.18 -12.83
C VAL A 319 6.97 16.80 -11.62
N ASN A 320 6.97 17.68 -10.63
CA ASN A 320 6.16 17.56 -9.43
C ASN A 320 5.12 18.69 -9.34
N GLU A 321 3.85 18.34 -9.09
CA GLU A 321 2.78 19.26 -8.67
C GLU A 321 2.53 20.46 -9.58
N ALA A 322 2.47 20.21 -10.90
CA ALA A 322 2.26 21.26 -11.88
C ALA A 322 0.83 21.82 -11.92
N LEU A 323 -0.13 21.06 -11.38
CA LEU A 323 -1.55 21.40 -11.47
C LEU A 323 -1.99 22.22 -10.27
N SER A 324 -2.86 23.19 -10.53
CA SER A 324 -3.54 23.91 -9.47
C SER A 324 -4.48 23.00 -8.69
N ASP A 325 -4.74 23.31 -7.42
CA ASP A 325 -5.68 22.57 -6.57
C ASP A 325 -7.14 22.94 -6.86
N ASN A 326 -7.39 24.07 -7.51
CA ASN A 326 -8.72 24.55 -7.87
C ASN A 326 -9.25 23.98 -9.20
N GLN A 327 -8.92 22.74 -9.54
CA GLN A 327 -9.47 22.08 -10.73
C GLN A 327 -10.98 21.94 -10.65
N VAL A 328 -11.65 22.03 -11.80
CA VAL A 328 -13.11 21.91 -11.89
C VAL A 328 -13.51 21.04 -13.08
N GLY A 329 -14.70 20.45 -12.99
CA GLY A 329 -15.32 19.70 -14.07
C GLY A 329 -14.58 18.40 -14.42
N GLN A 330 -14.68 17.99 -15.69
CA GLN A 330 -14.17 16.71 -16.18
C GLN A 330 -12.73 16.77 -16.72
N GLY A 331 -11.96 17.82 -16.38
CA GLY A 331 -10.56 17.94 -16.80
C GLY A 331 -10.35 18.42 -18.24
N HIS A 332 -11.36 19.00 -18.90
CA HIS A 332 -11.21 19.59 -20.25
C HIS A 332 -10.39 20.89 -20.25
N ASN A 333 -10.51 21.68 -19.18
CA ASN A 333 -9.81 22.95 -19.01
C ASN A 333 -8.81 22.84 -17.86
N VAL A 334 -7.63 22.27 -18.16
CA VAL A 334 -6.56 22.05 -17.20
C VAL A 334 -6.07 23.40 -16.65
N ARG A 335 -6.17 23.59 -15.33
CA ARG A 335 -5.64 24.78 -14.65
C ARG A 335 -4.22 24.55 -14.16
N TRP A 336 -3.27 25.29 -14.68
CA TRP A 336 -1.88 25.21 -14.22
C TRP A 336 -1.70 25.96 -12.90
N ARG A 337 -0.79 25.48 -12.06
CA ARG A 337 -0.43 26.16 -10.83
C ARG A 337 0.31 27.46 -11.15
N ASP A 338 -0.22 28.56 -10.62
CA ASP A 338 0.47 29.85 -10.69
C ASP A 338 1.75 29.81 -9.86
N SER A 339 2.89 30.03 -10.52
CA SER A 339 4.21 29.87 -9.93
C SER A 339 5.29 30.54 -10.79
N PRO A 340 6.54 30.63 -10.31
CA PRO A 340 7.62 31.13 -11.15
C PRO A 340 7.83 30.32 -12.45
N LEU A 341 7.35 29.08 -12.56
CA LEU A 341 7.43 28.29 -13.80
C LEU A 341 6.28 28.60 -14.76
N TYR A 342 5.06 28.80 -14.27
CA TYR A 342 3.87 29.09 -15.08
C TYR A 342 3.19 30.37 -14.60
N PRO A 343 2.94 31.37 -15.48
CA PRO A 343 2.88 31.26 -16.94
C PRO A 343 4.18 31.56 -17.69
N ALA A 344 5.29 31.84 -16.97
CA ALA A 344 6.57 32.23 -17.58
C ALA A 344 7.05 31.25 -18.68
N MET A 345 6.90 29.94 -18.44
CA MET A 345 7.19 28.87 -19.39
C MET A 345 5.96 27.99 -19.54
N ARG A 346 5.02 28.35 -20.43
CA ARG A 346 3.73 27.65 -20.56
C ARG A 346 3.84 26.14 -20.83
N ASP A 347 4.92 25.71 -21.49
CA ASP A 347 5.19 24.32 -21.84
C ASP A 347 6.24 23.67 -20.93
N TRP A 348 6.52 24.22 -19.75
CA TRP A 348 7.60 23.75 -18.87
C TRP A 348 7.52 22.27 -18.52
N VAL A 349 6.31 21.70 -18.45
CA VAL A 349 6.12 20.27 -18.19
C VAL A 349 6.68 19.43 -19.34
N SER A 350 6.17 19.60 -20.57
CA SER A 350 6.65 18.84 -21.72
C SER A 350 8.12 19.17 -22.03
N TYR A 351 8.56 20.41 -21.80
CA TYR A 351 9.96 20.80 -21.89
C TYR A 351 10.86 20.02 -20.93
N SER A 352 10.46 19.87 -19.66
CA SER A 352 11.25 19.13 -18.66
C SER A 352 11.43 17.66 -19.05
N PHE A 353 10.37 17.01 -19.55
CA PHE A 353 10.46 15.64 -20.07
C PHE A 353 11.38 15.55 -21.30
N LYS A 354 11.28 16.50 -22.24
CA LYS A 354 12.16 16.56 -23.42
C LYS A 354 13.63 16.70 -23.03
N MET A 355 13.94 17.55 -22.05
CA MET A 355 15.32 17.73 -21.57
C MET A 355 15.80 16.52 -20.79
N ALA A 356 14.98 15.94 -19.91
CA ALA A 356 15.32 14.71 -19.20
C ALA A 356 15.64 13.57 -20.19
N GLN A 357 14.80 13.38 -21.21
CA GLN A 357 15.04 12.39 -22.26
C GLN A 357 16.30 12.68 -23.08
N LYS A 358 16.52 13.94 -23.47
CA LYS A 358 17.72 14.37 -24.20
C LYS A 358 18.99 14.01 -23.42
N HIS A 359 19.06 14.40 -22.14
CA HIS A 359 20.24 14.16 -21.31
C HIS A 359 20.44 12.68 -20.98
N MET A 360 19.38 11.93 -20.67
CA MET A 360 19.50 10.49 -20.43
C MET A 360 19.98 9.73 -21.67
N LYS A 361 19.54 10.12 -22.87
CA LYS A 361 20.04 9.55 -24.14
C LYS A 361 21.52 9.86 -24.41
N GLN A 362 22.02 10.98 -23.89
CA GLN A 362 23.43 11.38 -23.99
C GLN A 362 24.32 10.71 -22.94
N LYS A 363 23.72 10.05 -21.93
CA LYS A 363 24.43 9.18 -20.99
C LYS A 363 24.91 7.91 -21.72
N LYS A 364 25.38 6.91 -20.98
CA LYS A 364 25.82 5.64 -21.54
C LYS A 364 24.63 4.97 -22.27
N PRO A 365 24.76 4.59 -23.56
CA PRO A 365 23.72 3.85 -24.27
C PRO A 365 23.24 2.62 -23.46
N GLY A 366 21.93 2.44 -23.38
CA GLY A 366 21.32 1.38 -22.57
C GLY A 366 21.23 1.67 -21.08
N THR A 367 21.59 2.86 -20.59
CA THR A 367 21.29 3.26 -19.20
C THR A 367 19.78 3.19 -18.98
N PRO A 368 19.30 2.34 -18.07
CA PRO A 368 17.88 2.17 -17.85
C PRO A 368 17.33 3.35 -17.04
N TYR A 369 16.16 3.86 -17.42
CA TYR A 369 15.46 4.93 -16.69
C TYR A 369 13.95 4.83 -16.90
N LYS A 370 13.21 5.48 -16.00
CA LYS A 370 11.77 5.72 -16.11
C LYS A 370 11.40 7.12 -15.66
N PHE A 371 10.67 7.84 -16.49
CA PHE A 371 10.21 9.19 -16.22
C PHE A 371 8.77 9.21 -15.70
N TYR A 372 8.58 9.93 -14.60
CA TYR A 372 7.33 10.05 -13.89
C TYR A 372 6.88 11.51 -13.79
N TYR A 373 5.57 11.71 -13.91
CA TYR A 373 4.89 12.90 -13.41
C TYR A 373 4.28 12.58 -12.04
N ASN A 374 4.53 13.39 -11.02
CA ASN A 374 4.12 13.13 -9.64
C ASN A 374 3.25 14.28 -9.08
N ASP A 375 2.14 13.97 -8.40
CA ASP A 375 1.25 14.99 -7.79
C ASP A 375 0.41 14.41 -6.63
N TYR A 376 -0.06 15.30 -5.74
CA TYR A 376 -1.03 14.98 -4.70
C TYR A 376 -2.47 15.27 -5.11
N GLY A 377 -3.41 14.63 -4.43
CA GLY A 377 -4.84 14.87 -4.59
C GLY A 377 -5.41 14.42 -5.94
N VAL A 378 -4.67 13.59 -6.68
CA VAL A 378 -5.00 13.10 -8.02
C VAL A 378 -5.39 11.62 -8.04
N ALA A 379 -5.23 10.93 -6.91
CA ALA A 379 -5.21 9.46 -6.88
C ALA A 379 -6.56 8.82 -7.18
N SER A 380 -7.70 9.48 -6.91
CA SER A 380 -9.03 8.86 -7.01
C SER A 380 -9.93 9.53 -8.07
N LEU A 381 -10.73 8.71 -8.76
CA LEU A 381 -11.83 9.17 -9.62
C LEU A 381 -13.09 9.59 -8.85
N ASP A 382 -13.06 9.51 -7.53
CA ASP A 382 -14.19 9.84 -6.67
C ASP A 382 -13.92 11.10 -5.84
N GLY A 383 -15.00 11.63 -5.25
CA GLY A 383 -14.98 12.68 -4.25
C GLY A 383 -14.15 13.92 -4.63
N TRP A 384 -13.42 14.44 -3.65
CA TRP A 384 -12.62 15.67 -3.77
C TRP A 384 -11.42 15.53 -4.72
N SER A 385 -10.93 14.31 -4.96
CA SER A 385 -9.76 14.06 -5.81
C SER A 385 -10.10 14.11 -7.30
N ARG A 386 -11.34 13.79 -7.66
CA ARG A 386 -11.78 13.61 -9.05
C ARG A 386 -11.43 14.76 -10.01
N PRO A 387 -11.67 16.05 -9.69
CA PRO A 387 -11.37 17.13 -10.63
C PRO A 387 -9.88 17.21 -10.98
N LYS A 388 -9.01 17.08 -9.97
CA LYS A 388 -7.55 17.13 -10.18
C LYS A 388 -7.03 15.87 -10.85
N SER A 389 -7.59 14.72 -10.50
CA SER A 389 -7.33 13.45 -11.19
C SER A 389 -7.64 13.53 -12.68
N ASN A 390 -8.77 14.12 -13.08
CA ASN A 390 -9.14 14.27 -14.48
C ASN A 390 -8.24 15.26 -15.23
N ALA A 391 -7.90 16.39 -14.61
CA ALA A 391 -6.96 17.35 -15.20
C ALA A 391 -5.59 16.73 -15.44
N MET A 392 -5.09 15.94 -14.48
CA MET A 392 -3.84 15.19 -14.63
C MET A 392 -3.92 14.17 -15.75
N TYR A 393 -5.01 13.42 -15.86
CA TYR A 393 -5.18 12.46 -16.95
C TYR A 393 -5.18 13.15 -18.32
N THR A 394 -5.87 14.27 -18.49
CA THR A 394 -5.85 15.04 -19.74
C THR A 394 -4.43 15.49 -20.10
N MET A 395 -3.70 16.05 -19.15
CA MET A 395 -2.33 16.50 -19.34
C MET A 395 -1.38 15.33 -19.68
N VAL A 396 -1.45 14.23 -18.92
CA VAL A 396 -0.58 13.06 -19.14
C VAL A 396 -0.87 12.41 -20.49
N ARG A 397 -2.14 12.31 -20.91
CA ARG A 397 -2.48 11.83 -22.24
C ARG A 397 -1.85 12.69 -23.34
N GLN A 398 -1.84 14.02 -23.19
CA GLN A 398 -1.14 14.91 -24.13
C GLN A 398 0.38 14.66 -24.17
N LEU A 399 1.00 14.30 -23.03
CA LEU A 399 2.42 13.92 -23.00
C LEU A 399 2.68 12.58 -23.69
N VAL A 400 1.78 11.60 -23.52
CA VAL A 400 1.84 10.31 -24.22
C VAL A 400 1.66 10.48 -25.74
N ASP A 401 0.78 11.40 -26.15
CA ASP A 401 0.50 11.66 -27.58
C ASP A 401 1.63 12.48 -28.27
N ASP A 402 2.49 13.20 -27.51
CA ASP A 402 3.65 13.93 -28.06
C ASP A 402 4.81 12.97 -28.34
N ARG A 403 5.09 12.70 -29.62
CA ARG A 403 6.19 11.81 -30.08
C ARG A 403 7.58 12.21 -29.60
N ASN A 404 7.76 13.45 -29.15
CA ASN A 404 9.04 13.96 -28.63
C ASN A 404 9.13 13.89 -27.11
N VAL A 405 8.11 13.36 -26.43
CA VAL A 405 8.09 13.16 -24.98
C VAL A 405 8.09 11.67 -24.69
N HIS A 406 8.88 11.28 -23.70
CA HIS A 406 8.85 9.94 -23.14
C HIS A 406 8.42 10.02 -21.69
N ILE A 407 7.36 9.29 -21.34
CA ILE A 407 6.82 9.15 -19.99
C ILE A 407 6.50 7.68 -19.78
N ASP A 408 6.90 7.16 -18.63
CA ASP A 408 6.77 5.73 -18.28
C ASP A 408 5.69 5.51 -17.23
N GLY A 409 5.40 6.51 -16.42
CA GLY A 409 4.43 6.38 -15.35
C GLY A 409 3.98 7.67 -14.71
N VAL A 410 3.08 7.50 -13.76
CA VAL A 410 2.59 8.56 -12.89
C VAL A 410 2.72 8.20 -11.42
N GLY A 411 3.06 9.19 -10.60
CA GLY A 411 3.13 9.09 -9.16
C GLY A 411 1.87 9.65 -8.51
N PHE A 412 1.22 8.84 -7.68
CA PHE A 412 0.17 9.29 -6.77
C PHE A 412 0.78 9.43 -5.39
N GLN A 413 0.96 10.68 -4.93
CA GLN A 413 1.59 10.93 -3.63
C GLN A 413 0.82 10.26 -2.50
N LEU A 414 -0.52 10.35 -2.49
CA LEU A 414 -1.40 9.71 -1.50
C LEU A 414 -1.12 10.15 -0.05
N HIS A 415 -0.85 11.45 0.15
CA HIS A 415 -0.99 12.10 1.44
C HIS A 415 -2.47 12.13 1.85
N VAL A 416 -2.88 11.20 2.71
CA VAL A 416 -4.27 11.03 3.13
C VAL A 416 -4.38 10.99 4.65
N ASN A 417 -5.60 10.91 5.17
CA ASN A 417 -5.84 10.83 6.60
C ASN A 417 -6.78 9.69 6.97
N THR A 418 -6.99 9.46 8.27
CA THR A 418 -7.83 8.36 8.79
C THR A 418 -9.32 8.45 8.42
N LYS A 419 -9.74 9.48 7.67
CA LYS A 419 -11.09 9.58 7.08
C LYS A 419 -11.16 9.13 5.62
N PHE A 420 -10.03 8.72 5.03
CA PHE A 420 -9.97 8.32 3.63
C PHE A 420 -10.76 7.04 3.36
N SER A 421 -11.62 7.06 2.35
CA SER A 421 -12.49 5.93 1.98
C SER A 421 -12.63 5.70 0.47
N MET A 422 -11.89 6.45 -0.37
CA MET A 422 -12.10 6.47 -1.83
C MET A 422 -11.31 5.38 -2.58
N PHE A 423 -11.21 4.17 -2.01
CA PHE A 423 -10.38 3.07 -2.53
C PHE A 423 -10.77 2.64 -3.95
N GLU A 424 -12.06 2.51 -4.23
CA GLU A 424 -12.51 2.07 -5.55
C GLU A 424 -12.18 3.11 -6.64
N GLY A 425 -12.36 4.40 -6.35
CA GLY A 425 -11.91 5.45 -7.25
C GLY A 425 -10.39 5.47 -7.46
N VAL A 426 -9.59 5.07 -6.46
CA VAL A 426 -8.13 4.87 -6.64
C VAL A 426 -7.88 3.70 -7.59
N ARG A 427 -8.50 2.53 -7.36
CA ARG A 427 -8.38 1.35 -8.23
C ARG A 427 -8.74 1.67 -9.68
N LYS A 428 -9.88 2.32 -9.91
CA LYS A 428 -10.32 2.76 -11.25
C LYS A 428 -9.31 3.71 -11.90
N ASN A 429 -8.72 4.62 -11.12
CA ASN A 429 -7.72 5.54 -11.66
C ASN A 429 -6.42 4.82 -12.02
N VAL A 430 -5.97 3.85 -11.21
CA VAL A 430 -4.81 3.00 -11.53
C VAL A 430 -5.02 2.30 -12.88
N ARG A 431 -6.17 1.65 -13.08
CA ARG A 431 -6.54 1.01 -14.36
C ARG A 431 -6.61 1.99 -15.52
N ARG A 432 -7.07 3.22 -15.27
CA ARG A 432 -7.15 4.27 -16.29
C ARG A 432 -5.77 4.61 -16.88
N TYR A 433 -4.70 4.60 -16.08
CA TYR A 433 -3.33 4.82 -16.58
C TYR A 433 -2.75 3.58 -17.29
N ALA A 434 -3.17 2.37 -16.90
CA ALA A 434 -2.79 1.15 -17.62
C ALA A 434 -3.22 1.20 -19.11
N LYS A 435 -4.38 1.79 -19.39
CA LYS A 435 -4.91 1.97 -20.75
C LYS A 435 -4.03 2.87 -21.63
N LEU A 436 -3.27 3.78 -21.02
CA LEU A 436 -2.26 4.61 -21.67
C LEU A 436 -0.90 3.91 -21.78
N GLY A 437 -0.78 2.66 -21.31
CA GLY A 437 0.49 1.93 -21.24
C GLY A 437 1.40 2.38 -20.09
N LEU A 438 0.89 3.14 -19.12
CA LEU A 438 1.69 3.75 -18.06
C LEU A 438 1.65 2.96 -16.75
N GLU A 439 2.79 2.96 -16.06
CA GLU A 439 2.89 2.55 -14.66
C GLU A 439 2.25 3.57 -13.73
N VAL A 440 1.76 3.09 -12.59
CA VAL A 440 1.43 3.91 -11.43
C VAL A 440 2.35 3.52 -10.29
N GLN A 441 2.83 4.50 -9.54
CA GLN A 441 3.45 4.28 -8.24
C GLN A 441 2.73 5.12 -7.20
N PHE A 442 2.50 4.51 -6.03
CA PHE A 442 2.12 5.26 -4.84
C PHE A 442 3.42 5.76 -4.23
N THR A 443 3.64 7.07 -4.26
CA THR A 443 4.99 7.65 -4.18
C THR A 443 5.34 8.25 -2.83
N GLU A 444 4.34 8.65 -2.04
CA GLU A 444 4.50 9.44 -0.81
C GLU A 444 3.45 9.09 0.25
N VAL A 445 3.12 7.80 0.38
CA VAL A 445 2.00 7.36 1.21
C VAL A 445 2.27 7.69 2.68
N ASP A 446 1.38 8.48 3.25
CA ASP A 446 1.27 8.71 4.67
C ASP A 446 -0.21 8.88 5.07
N VAL A 447 -0.56 8.42 6.28
CA VAL A 447 -1.97 8.33 6.71
C VAL A 447 -2.10 8.86 8.13
N GLY A 448 -2.17 10.18 8.28
CA GLY A 448 -2.30 10.82 9.60
C GLY A 448 -3.73 10.90 10.11
N CYS A 449 -3.92 11.24 11.39
CA CYS A 449 -5.24 11.65 11.90
C CYS A 449 -5.40 13.19 11.95
N GLY A 450 -4.37 13.94 11.56
CA GLY A 450 -4.47 15.36 11.28
C GLY A 450 -5.17 15.63 9.95
N GLU A 451 -5.60 16.87 9.73
CA GLU A 451 -6.28 17.25 8.49
C GLU A 451 -6.05 18.72 8.13
N TRP A 452 -6.06 19.00 6.82
CA TRP A 452 -6.14 20.35 6.30
C TRP A 452 -7.59 20.85 6.35
N ARG A 453 -7.83 22.03 6.92
CA ARG A 453 -9.10 22.75 6.86
C ARG A 453 -8.86 24.08 6.15
N GLY A 454 -9.17 24.11 4.85
CA GLY A 454 -8.69 25.17 3.98
C GLY A 454 -7.16 25.17 3.91
N ALA A 455 -6.53 26.31 4.12
CA ALA A 455 -5.07 26.46 4.11
C ALA A 455 -4.40 26.11 5.45
N ASN A 456 -5.16 25.74 6.48
CA ASN A 456 -4.63 25.53 7.83
C ASN A 456 -4.51 24.05 8.17
N TRP A 457 -3.35 23.65 8.68
CA TRP A 457 -3.13 22.30 9.18
C TRP A 457 -3.64 22.16 10.62
N HIS A 458 -4.42 21.12 10.87
CA HIS A 458 -4.89 20.75 12.21
C HIS A 458 -4.26 19.42 12.63
N ASN A 459 -3.57 19.45 13.77
CA ASN A 459 -2.95 18.26 14.36
C ASN A 459 -3.99 17.24 14.81
N CYS A 460 -3.52 16.03 15.05
CA CYS A 460 -4.34 14.98 15.62
C CYS A 460 -4.51 15.19 17.12
N ASN A 461 -5.76 15.34 17.56
CA ASN A 461 -6.10 15.57 18.97
C ASN A 461 -6.58 14.31 19.70
N ASN A 462 -6.73 13.18 18.99
CA ASN A 462 -7.32 11.95 19.51
C ASN A 462 -6.58 10.69 19.04
N TRP A 463 -5.25 10.75 18.95
CA TRP A 463 -4.46 9.57 18.62
C TRP A 463 -4.66 8.47 19.68
N GLY A 464 -4.96 7.26 19.22
CA GLY A 464 -5.28 6.13 20.07
C GLY A 464 -5.61 4.88 19.24
N PRO A 465 -6.02 3.77 19.87
CA PRO A 465 -6.26 2.50 19.20
C PRO A 465 -7.20 2.59 17.98
N ASP A 466 -8.26 3.39 18.07
CA ASP A 466 -9.21 3.59 16.96
C ASP A 466 -8.57 4.22 15.73
N GLN A 467 -7.80 5.29 15.92
CA GLN A 467 -7.10 5.95 14.82
C GLN A 467 -5.99 5.06 14.25
N ALA A 468 -5.30 4.31 15.09
CA ALA A 468 -4.28 3.35 14.66
C ALA A 468 -4.89 2.20 13.83
N ARG A 469 -6.09 1.72 14.17
CA ARG A 469 -6.84 0.73 13.37
C ARG A 469 -7.25 1.29 12.01
N LYS A 470 -7.89 2.47 11.98
CA LYS A 470 -8.26 3.15 10.72
C LYS A 470 -7.05 3.40 9.82
N GLN A 471 -5.95 3.84 10.41
CA GLN A 471 -4.68 3.99 9.70
C GLN A 471 -4.24 2.66 9.08
N ALA A 472 -4.29 1.56 9.83
CA ALA A 472 -3.90 0.24 9.36
C ALA A 472 -4.77 -0.27 8.20
N ASP A 473 -6.09 -0.06 8.28
CA ASP A 473 -7.04 -0.40 7.23
C ASP A 473 -6.76 0.39 5.94
N ILE A 474 -6.41 1.68 6.06
CA ILE A 474 -6.10 2.51 4.89
C ILE A 474 -4.77 2.11 4.24
N TYR A 475 -3.71 1.91 5.03
CA TYR A 475 -2.43 1.44 4.50
C TYR A 475 -2.58 0.10 3.77
N SER A 476 -3.21 -0.89 4.42
CA SER A 476 -3.43 -2.21 3.84
C SER A 476 -4.38 -2.19 2.64
N GLY A 477 -5.45 -1.38 2.67
CA GLY A 477 -6.40 -1.22 1.56
C GLY A 477 -5.75 -0.60 0.32
N LEU A 478 -4.94 0.45 0.49
CA LEU A 478 -4.15 1.02 -0.60
C LEU A 478 -3.11 0.01 -1.12
N LEU A 479 -2.43 -0.70 -0.23
CA LEU A 479 -1.43 -1.70 -0.63
C LEU A 479 -2.07 -2.83 -1.44
N ARG A 480 -3.25 -3.29 -1.02
CA ARG A 480 -4.03 -4.30 -1.73
C ARG A 480 -4.38 -3.87 -3.16
N ILE A 481 -4.74 -2.61 -3.39
CA ILE A 481 -4.93 -2.09 -4.75
C ILE A 481 -3.66 -2.31 -5.59
N CYS A 482 -2.48 -2.01 -5.04
CA CYS A 482 -1.24 -2.20 -5.79
C CYS A 482 -0.86 -3.66 -6.04
N LEU A 483 -1.34 -4.58 -5.21
CA LEU A 483 -1.16 -6.02 -5.42
C LEU A 483 -2.14 -6.56 -6.47
N GLU A 484 -3.35 -6.02 -6.52
CA GLU A 484 -4.40 -6.43 -7.46
C GLU A 484 -4.22 -5.83 -8.86
N GLU A 485 -3.70 -4.60 -8.95
CA GLU A 485 -3.55 -3.88 -10.22
C GLU A 485 -2.12 -3.98 -10.77
N PRO A 486 -1.88 -4.73 -11.87
CA PRO A 486 -0.53 -5.08 -12.33
C PRO A 486 0.31 -3.88 -12.79
N ASN A 487 -0.32 -2.75 -13.12
CA ASN A 487 0.38 -1.51 -13.46
C ASN A 487 0.71 -0.65 -12.23
N CYS A 488 0.27 -0.99 -11.02
CA CYS A 488 0.89 -0.43 -9.82
C CYS A 488 2.20 -1.15 -9.53
N THR A 489 3.33 -0.43 -9.61
CA THR A 489 4.66 -1.05 -9.51
C THR A 489 5.42 -0.69 -8.25
N GLY A 490 4.99 0.31 -7.50
CA GLY A 490 5.68 0.81 -6.32
C GLY A 490 4.74 1.37 -5.26
N TYR A 491 5.12 1.17 -4.00
CA TYR A 491 4.42 1.66 -2.81
C TYR A 491 5.47 2.26 -1.86
N VAL A 492 5.60 3.58 -1.87
CA VAL A 492 6.64 4.33 -1.18
C VAL A 492 6.01 5.18 -0.10
N MET A 493 6.42 4.98 1.15
CA MET A 493 5.94 5.77 2.29
C MET A 493 6.71 7.09 2.38
N TRP A 494 6.05 8.18 2.77
CA TRP A 494 6.73 9.48 2.95
C TRP A 494 7.38 9.64 4.31
N GLY A 495 8.25 8.68 4.62
CA GLY A 495 9.06 8.63 5.83
C GLY A 495 9.15 7.22 6.39
N VAL A 496 9.85 7.10 7.51
CA VAL A 496 10.07 5.81 8.19
C VAL A 496 9.31 5.74 9.50
N SER A 497 9.45 6.75 10.36
CA SER A 497 8.92 6.76 11.72
C SER A 497 8.29 8.10 12.05
N ASP A 498 7.26 8.09 12.88
CA ASP A 498 6.57 9.28 13.41
C ASP A 498 7.52 10.27 14.12
N ARG A 499 8.75 9.85 14.46
CA ARG A 499 9.79 10.73 15.05
C ARG A 499 10.09 11.95 14.17
N ALA A 500 10.03 11.80 12.85
CA ALA A 500 10.52 12.82 11.91
C ALA A 500 9.69 12.89 10.64
N THR A 501 8.37 12.91 10.80
CA THR A 501 7.45 13.23 9.72
C THR A 501 7.35 14.74 9.48
N TRP A 502 7.11 15.14 8.24
CA TRP A 502 6.73 16.51 7.87
C TRP A 502 5.38 16.94 8.48
N LEU A 503 4.48 15.98 8.77
CA LEU A 503 3.19 16.21 9.43
C LEU A 503 3.30 16.01 10.95
N ARG A 504 4.08 16.88 11.62
CA ARG A 504 4.32 16.80 13.06
C ARG A 504 3.00 16.72 13.84
N GLY A 505 2.88 15.76 14.75
CA GLY A 505 1.67 15.55 15.56
C GLY A 505 0.52 14.85 14.84
N ALA A 506 0.73 14.31 13.63
CA ALA A 506 -0.29 13.57 12.87
C ALA A 506 -0.21 12.05 13.00
N TYR A 507 0.92 11.55 13.51
CA TYR A 507 1.27 10.12 13.63
C TYR A 507 1.08 9.30 12.34
N PRO A 508 1.56 9.77 11.16
CA PRO A 508 1.08 9.26 9.88
C PRO A 508 1.83 8.03 9.35
N LEU A 509 2.94 7.62 9.97
CA LEU A 509 3.83 6.57 9.46
C LEU A 509 3.59 5.22 10.16
N ILE A 510 4.22 4.15 9.65
CA ILE A 510 3.97 2.78 10.13
C ILE A 510 4.83 2.35 11.33
N TYR A 511 5.77 3.19 11.74
CA TYR A 511 6.55 3.03 12.97
C TYR A 511 6.37 4.26 13.88
N ASP A 512 6.34 4.03 15.19
CA ASP A 512 6.26 5.10 16.17
C ASP A 512 7.61 5.85 16.34
N GLY A 513 7.65 6.83 17.24
CA GLY A 513 8.86 7.63 17.50
C GLY A 513 10.08 6.84 18.02
N ASN A 514 9.87 5.61 18.51
CA ASN A 514 10.89 4.71 19.00
C ASN A 514 11.24 3.59 18.02
N PHE A 515 10.75 3.69 16.77
CA PHE A 515 10.88 2.67 15.73
C PHE A 515 10.18 1.35 16.06
N GLN A 516 9.20 1.36 16.97
CA GLN A 516 8.35 0.19 17.20
C GLN A 516 7.26 0.11 16.11
N PRO A 517 6.97 -1.09 15.59
CA PRO A 517 5.93 -1.25 14.58
C PRO A 517 4.54 -0.89 15.12
N LYS A 518 3.79 -0.09 14.36
CA LYS A 518 2.40 0.25 14.65
C LYS A 518 1.45 -0.79 14.02
N PRO A 519 0.15 -0.80 14.36
CA PRO A 519 -0.83 -1.67 13.71
C PRO A 519 -0.79 -1.62 12.16
N ALA A 520 -0.49 -0.46 11.59
CA ALA A 520 -0.33 -0.29 10.14
C ALA A 520 0.81 -1.13 9.54
N TYR A 521 1.95 -1.25 10.23
CA TYR A 521 3.04 -2.13 9.78
C TYR A 521 2.58 -3.58 9.69
N TRP A 522 1.94 -4.07 10.75
CA TRP A 522 1.47 -5.45 10.82
C TRP A 522 0.41 -5.73 9.76
N ALA A 523 -0.54 -4.81 9.58
CA ALA A 523 -1.56 -4.92 8.54
C ALA A 523 -0.94 -5.00 7.13
N MET A 524 0.02 -4.12 6.80
CA MET A 524 0.72 -4.18 5.50
C MET A 524 1.48 -5.50 5.30
N ARG A 525 2.25 -5.93 6.31
CA ARG A 525 3.01 -7.19 6.26
C ARG A 525 2.07 -8.37 6.03
N ASP A 526 0.98 -8.40 6.77
CA ASP A 526 -0.03 -9.44 6.70
C ASP A 526 -0.75 -9.47 5.34
N THR A 527 -1.08 -8.31 4.78
CA THR A 527 -1.62 -8.19 3.41
C THR A 527 -0.65 -8.80 2.41
N LEU A 528 0.63 -8.45 2.45
CA LEU A 528 1.64 -9.01 1.55
C LEU A 528 1.82 -10.52 1.74
N GLN A 529 1.77 -11.00 2.98
CA GLN A 529 1.96 -12.42 3.28
C GLN A 529 0.78 -13.28 2.81
N LYS A 530 -0.46 -12.77 2.89
CA LYS A 530 -1.68 -13.53 2.58
C LYS A 530 -2.11 -13.39 1.12
N PHE A 531 -1.67 -12.35 0.42
CA PHE A 531 -2.09 -12.10 -0.95
C PHE A 531 -1.69 -13.26 -1.86
N GLY A 532 -2.68 -13.86 -2.55
CA GLY A 532 -2.49 -14.97 -3.48
C GLY A 532 -2.33 -16.36 -2.84
N ASN A 533 -2.49 -16.48 -1.51
CA ASN A 533 -2.49 -17.77 -0.80
C ASN A 533 -3.90 -18.28 -0.52
#